data_AF-A0AAX6PBW7-F1
#
_entry.id   AF-A0AAX6PBW7-F1
#
_cell.length_a   1.000
_cell.length_b   1.000
_cell.length_c   1.000
_cell.angle_alpha   90.00
_cell.angle_beta   90.00
_cell.angle_gamma   90.00
#
_symmetry.space_group_name_H-M   'P 1'
#
loop_
_entity.id
_entity.type
_entity.pdbx_description
1 polymer ?
#
loop_
_entity_poly.entity_id
_entity_poly.type
_entity_poly.pdbx_seq_one_letter_code
_entity_poly.pdbx_strand_id
1 'polypeptide(L)'
;MVQLTATPLSALADEPVHIRVTGLSPFKMVSLQASLRDEKGNLFYSEAYYKANEAGEVDLERDAALGGDYVGIHPMGLLWSLKPEKLLTRLIKRDVINSPFEVQLKVCEPRPPVKSELTSAPIASLTLERWYVAPGVTRIQVREGRLRGALFIPPGEGCFPGVIDLFGYAGGLIEFRASLLASHGFASLALAYHGYEDLPAELNEVDLDYFEEAVHFLLSHPKAEREDPAPAEIGEGGPVPGASSYDGPTQNTHHQHVASQAGPADSTVFLLRAIGPPDEHGKRKGPRTSHKISVERNRGPT
;
A
#
# COMPACT_ATOMS: atom_id res chain seq x y z
N MET A 1 -21.86 -25.92 15.16
CA MET A 1 -21.60 -24.58 15.74
C MET A 1 -21.10 -23.69 14.62
N VAL A 2 -21.57 -22.46 14.52
CA VAL A 2 -21.10 -21.54 13.46
C VAL A 2 -19.65 -21.14 13.78
N GLN A 3 -18.79 -21.18 12.77
CA GLN A 3 -17.39 -20.79 12.89
C GLN A 3 -17.07 -19.72 11.86
N LEU A 4 -16.43 -18.65 12.30
CA LEU A 4 -15.79 -17.65 11.46
C LEU A 4 -14.30 -17.95 11.48
N THR A 5 -13.68 -18.07 10.31
CA THR A 5 -12.26 -18.33 10.15
C THR A 5 -11.66 -17.33 9.19
N ALA A 6 -10.41 -16.95 9.45
CA ALA A 6 -9.65 -16.10 8.57
C ALA A 6 -8.19 -16.55 8.59
N THR A 7 -7.59 -16.71 7.41
CA THR A 7 -6.22 -17.25 7.29
C THR A 7 -5.42 -16.39 6.31
N PRO A 8 -4.25 -15.87 6.72
CA PRO A 8 -3.70 -15.87 8.08
C PRO A 8 -4.46 -14.93 9.05
N LEU A 9 -4.38 -15.20 10.37
CA LEU A 9 -4.94 -14.30 11.41
C LEU A 9 -4.06 -13.08 11.68
N SER A 10 -2.75 -13.19 11.43
CA SER A 10 -1.77 -12.12 11.61
C SER A 10 -0.90 -12.08 10.36
N ALA A 11 -0.89 -10.93 9.69
CA ALA A 11 -0.21 -10.74 8.40
C ALA A 11 0.08 -9.26 8.15
N LEU A 12 0.88 -8.97 7.12
CA LEU A 12 1.09 -7.60 6.69
C LEU A 12 -0.21 -7.00 6.15
N ALA A 13 -0.36 -5.68 6.30
CA ALA A 13 -1.57 -4.95 5.95
C ALA A 13 -1.91 -5.05 4.45
N ASP A 14 -0.91 -5.28 3.60
CA ASP A 14 -1.01 -5.44 2.15
C ASP A 14 -1.12 -6.91 1.68
N GLU A 15 -1.02 -7.90 2.58
CA GLU A 15 -1.20 -9.32 2.24
C GLU A 15 -2.68 -9.74 2.25
N PRO A 16 -3.14 -10.58 1.31
CA PRO A 16 -4.53 -11.04 1.32
C PRO A 16 -4.85 -11.89 2.56
N VAL A 17 -6.12 -11.89 2.97
CA VAL A 17 -6.65 -12.79 3.98
C VAL A 17 -7.86 -13.53 3.44
N HIS A 18 -7.87 -14.84 3.62
CA HIS A 18 -8.95 -15.71 3.19
C HIS A 18 -9.98 -15.85 4.32
N ILE A 19 -11.20 -15.33 4.13
CA ILE A 19 -12.26 -15.29 5.15
C ILE A 19 -13.37 -16.28 4.79
N ARG A 20 -13.74 -17.14 5.74
CA ARG A 20 -14.82 -18.13 5.58
C ARG A 20 -15.70 -18.22 6.82
N VAL A 21 -16.98 -18.51 6.59
CA VAL A 21 -17.95 -18.86 7.62
C VAL A 21 -18.49 -20.26 7.33
N THR A 22 -18.52 -21.12 8.34
CA THR A 22 -19.05 -22.50 8.23
C THR A 22 -20.06 -22.79 9.34
N GLY A 23 -20.85 -23.85 9.15
CA GLY A 23 -21.82 -24.30 10.15
C GLY A 23 -23.08 -23.44 10.23
N LEU A 24 -23.37 -22.63 9.20
CA LEU A 24 -24.65 -21.95 9.03
C LEU A 24 -25.72 -22.95 8.59
N SER A 25 -26.99 -22.57 8.70
CA SER A 25 -28.06 -23.31 8.01
C SER A 25 -27.92 -23.10 6.50
N PRO A 26 -28.21 -24.12 5.66
CA PRO A 26 -28.19 -23.97 4.20
C PRO A 26 -28.99 -22.76 3.75
N PHE A 27 -28.45 -21.97 2.83
CA PHE A 27 -29.09 -20.78 2.28
C PHE A 27 -29.41 -19.66 3.30
N LYS A 28 -28.91 -19.74 4.54
CA LYS A 28 -29.08 -18.69 5.54
C LYS A 28 -28.40 -17.40 5.09
N MET A 29 -29.13 -16.29 5.20
CA MET A 29 -28.57 -14.96 5.02
C MET A 29 -27.82 -14.55 6.29
N VAL A 30 -26.64 -13.96 6.11
CA VAL A 30 -25.79 -13.45 7.18
C VAL A 30 -25.24 -12.07 6.82
N SER A 31 -24.97 -11.26 7.84
CA SER A 31 -24.17 -10.04 7.70
C SER A 31 -22.75 -10.33 8.18
N LEU A 32 -21.75 -10.01 7.35
CA LEU A 32 -20.36 -9.93 7.78
C LEU A 32 -19.98 -8.47 7.97
N GLN A 33 -19.42 -8.18 9.14
CA GLN A 33 -18.98 -6.85 9.53
C GLN A 33 -17.49 -6.87 9.84
N ALA A 34 -16.77 -5.84 9.40
CA ALA A 34 -15.43 -5.57 9.87
C ALA A 34 -15.40 -4.22 10.61
N SER A 35 -14.63 -4.13 11.68
CA SER A 35 -14.36 -2.86 12.32
C SER A 35 -12.96 -2.79 12.91
N LEU A 36 -12.40 -1.59 12.96
CA LEU A 36 -11.13 -1.31 13.62
C LEU A 36 -11.17 0.06 14.28
N ARG A 37 -10.33 0.27 15.29
CA ARG A 37 -10.06 1.60 15.84
C ARG A 37 -8.66 2.02 15.45
N ASP A 38 -8.52 3.25 14.98
CA ASP A 38 -7.21 3.83 14.73
C ASP A 38 -6.49 4.19 16.04
N GLU A 39 -5.25 4.68 15.94
CA GLU A 39 -4.43 5.09 17.09
C GLU A 39 -4.99 6.30 17.86
N LYS A 40 -5.98 6.99 17.29
CA LYS A 40 -6.72 8.10 17.93
C LYS A 40 -8.07 7.64 18.48
N GLY A 41 -8.40 6.35 18.38
CA GLY A 41 -9.66 5.76 18.82
C GLY A 41 -10.83 5.95 17.86
N ASN A 42 -10.64 6.53 16.67
CA ASN A 42 -11.69 6.70 15.68
C ASN A 42 -12.10 5.34 15.13
N LEU A 43 -13.41 5.09 15.07
CA LEU A 43 -13.96 3.85 14.55
C LEU A 43 -14.05 3.88 13.02
N PHE A 44 -13.57 2.82 12.40
CA PHE A 44 -13.81 2.48 11.00
C PHE A 44 -14.57 1.18 10.94
N TYR A 45 -15.52 1.08 10.00
CA TYR A 45 -16.35 -0.11 9.87
C TYR A 45 -16.75 -0.35 8.42
N SER A 46 -17.11 -1.59 8.12
CA SER A 46 -17.75 -1.99 6.86
C SER A 46 -18.72 -3.15 7.13
N GLU A 47 -19.69 -3.30 6.24
CA GLU A 47 -20.67 -4.37 6.28
C GLU A 47 -20.97 -4.91 4.88
N ALA A 48 -21.13 -6.22 4.74
CA ALA A 48 -21.66 -6.84 3.55
C ALA A 48 -22.54 -8.06 3.87
N TYR A 49 -23.56 -8.28 3.04
CA TYR A 49 -24.50 -9.38 3.22
C TYR A 49 -24.17 -10.54 2.30
N TYR A 50 -24.23 -11.75 2.86
CA TYR A 50 -23.92 -12.99 2.14
C TYR A 50 -25.02 -14.02 2.36
N LYS A 51 -25.12 -14.96 1.43
CA LYS A 51 -26.01 -16.12 1.52
C LYS A 51 -25.16 -17.39 1.58
N ALA A 52 -25.38 -18.22 2.59
CA ALA A 52 -24.72 -19.50 2.69
C ALA A 52 -25.10 -20.43 1.52
N ASN A 53 -24.17 -21.29 1.11
CA ASN A 53 -24.44 -22.33 0.12
C ASN A 53 -25.26 -23.50 0.72
N GLU A 54 -25.45 -24.57 -0.06
CA GLU A 54 -26.15 -25.80 0.38
C GLU A 54 -25.49 -26.48 1.58
N ALA A 55 -24.17 -26.36 1.73
CA ALA A 55 -23.43 -26.92 2.85
C ALA A 55 -23.45 -26.01 4.10
N GLY A 56 -24.09 -24.84 4.03
CA GLY A 56 -24.10 -23.89 5.14
C GLY A 56 -22.77 -23.12 5.29
N GLU A 57 -22.09 -22.87 4.18
CA GLU A 57 -20.83 -22.13 4.13
C GLU A 57 -20.93 -20.83 3.34
N VAL A 58 -20.13 -19.85 3.74
CA VAL A 58 -19.83 -18.64 2.97
C VAL A 58 -18.31 -18.54 2.83
N ASP A 59 -17.82 -18.41 1.61
CA ASP A 59 -16.42 -18.21 1.27
C ASP A 59 -16.28 -16.95 0.43
N LEU A 60 -15.55 -15.96 0.92
CA LEU A 60 -15.48 -14.63 0.31
C LEU A 60 -14.70 -14.62 -1.02
N GLU A 61 -13.96 -15.69 -1.34
CA GLU A 61 -13.33 -15.85 -2.66
C GLU A 61 -14.28 -16.36 -3.75
N ARG A 62 -15.38 -17.00 -3.35
CA ARG A 62 -16.32 -17.64 -4.28
C ARG A 62 -17.69 -16.96 -4.27
N ASP A 63 -18.17 -16.60 -3.09
CA ASP A 63 -19.54 -16.22 -2.86
C ASP A 63 -19.67 -14.69 -2.91
N ALA A 64 -20.56 -14.19 -3.78
CA ALA A 64 -20.72 -12.76 -3.98
C ALA A 64 -21.44 -12.08 -2.80
N ALA A 65 -20.95 -10.90 -2.42
CA ALA A 65 -21.70 -10.00 -1.56
C ALA A 65 -22.98 -9.53 -2.28
N LEU A 66 -24.11 -9.60 -1.59
CA LEU A 66 -25.44 -9.30 -2.12
C LEU A 66 -25.90 -7.86 -1.83
N GLY A 67 -25.14 -7.12 -1.02
CA GLY A 67 -25.46 -5.76 -0.57
C GLY A 67 -24.60 -5.33 0.61
N GLY A 68 -24.79 -4.10 1.06
CA GLY A 68 -23.97 -3.46 2.09
C GLY A 68 -23.08 -2.39 1.48
N ASP A 69 -21.83 -2.30 1.94
CA ASP A 69 -20.84 -1.33 1.46
C ASP A 69 -20.22 -1.69 0.10
N TYR A 70 -20.42 -2.93 -0.36
CA TYR A 70 -20.02 -3.39 -1.69
C TYR A 70 -20.89 -4.59 -2.14
N VAL A 71 -20.82 -4.92 -3.43
CA VAL A 71 -21.57 -6.02 -4.07
C VAL A 71 -20.63 -6.76 -5.02
N GLY A 72 -20.77 -8.07 -5.16
CA GLY A 72 -19.94 -8.90 -6.02
C GLY A 72 -18.89 -9.70 -5.25
N ILE A 73 -18.02 -10.41 -5.99
CA ILE A 73 -16.97 -11.25 -5.41
C ILE A 73 -15.74 -10.37 -5.14
N HIS A 74 -15.58 -9.97 -3.89
CA HIS A 74 -14.47 -9.15 -3.41
C HIS A 74 -13.91 -9.74 -2.12
N PRO A 75 -12.89 -10.61 -2.18
CA PRO A 75 -12.38 -11.31 -1.00
C PRO A 75 -11.94 -10.36 0.12
N MET A 76 -11.28 -9.26 -0.28
CA MET A 76 -10.81 -8.19 0.60
C MET A 76 -11.82 -7.06 0.79
N GLY A 77 -13.07 -7.27 0.33
CA GLY A 77 -14.20 -6.34 0.35
C GLY A 77 -14.39 -5.63 1.68
N LEU A 78 -14.38 -6.40 2.77
CA LEU A 78 -14.54 -5.87 4.12
C LEU A 78 -13.40 -4.93 4.54
N LEU A 79 -12.18 -5.10 4.05
CA LEU A 79 -11.04 -4.30 4.47
C LEU A 79 -10.92 -3.00 3.69
N TRP A 80 -11.03 -3.03 2.36
CA TRP A 80 -10.88 -1.80 1.56
C TRP A 80 -12.11 -0.90 1.63
N SER A 81 -13.28 -1.44 1.95
CA SER A 81 -14.52 -0.65 2.09
C SER A 81 -14.74 -0.06 3.50
N LEU A 82 -13.76 -0.22 4.41
CA LEU A 82 -13.79 0.43 5.71
C LEU A 82 -13.97 1.94 5.58
N LYS A 83 -15.04 2.45 6.18
CA LYS A 83 -15.37 3.87 6.21
C LYS A 83 -15.36 4.39 7.65
N PRO A 84 -15.00 5.67 7.86
CA PRO A 84 -14.98 6.24 9.20
C PRO A 84 -16.42 6.44 9.70
N GLU A 85 -16.62 6.24 11.01
CA GLU A 85 -17.85 6.65 11.69
C GLU A 85 -17.98 8.18 11.71
N LYS A 86 -16.87 8.87 11.96
CA LYS A 86 -16.78 10.33 11.95
C LYS A 86 -16.43 10.83 10.54
N LEU A 87 -17.32 11.63 9.94
CA LEU A 87 -17.08 12.24 8.63
C LEU A 87 -15.72 12.96 8.55
N LEU A 88 -15.11 12.91 7.36
CA LEU A 88 -13.81 13.53 7.03
C LEU A 88 -12.62 13.00 7.85
N THR A 89 -12.73 11.81 8.44
CA THR A 89 -11.63 11.15 9.15
C THR A 89 -10.90 10.18 8.22
N ARG A 90 -9.57 10.30 8.14
CA ARG A 90 -8.73 9.40 7.34
C ARG A 90 -8.03 8.39 8.23
N LEU A 91 -8.04 7.12 7.82
CA LEU A 91 -7.26 6.07 8.46
C LEU A 91 -5.78 6.27 8.14
N ILE A 92 -4.95 6.45 9.17
CA ILE A 92 -3.50 6.63 9.05
C ILE A 92 -2.84 5.83 10.15
N LYS A 93 -1.90 4.95 9.79
CA LYS A 93 -1.02 4.27 10.73
C LYS A 93 0.22 5.14 10.97
N ARG A 94 0.51 5.54 12.21
CA ARG A 94 1.73 6.27 12.57
C ARG A 94 2.73 5.37 13.27
N ASP A 95 2.29 4.55 14.22
CA ASP A 95 3.14 3.58 14.90
C ASP A 95 3.23 2.29 14.10
N VAL A 96 4.14 2.27 13.13
CA VAL A 96 4.30 1.13 12.20
C VAL A 96 5.07 -0.04 12.81
N ILE A 97 5.83 0.19 13.90
CA ILE A 97 6.74 -0.79 14.49
C ILE A 97 6.10 -1.56 15.63
N ASN A 98 5.40 -0.88 16.54
CA ASN A 98 5.07 -1.49 17.83
C ASN A 98 3.68 -2.09 17.89
N SER A 99 2.81 -1.78 16.93
CA SER A 99 1.42 -2.22 16.97
C SER A 99 0.83 -2.50 15.57
N PRO A 100 0.02 -3.57 15.42
CA PRO A 100 -0.78 -3.76 14.22
C PRO A 100 -2.06 -2.89 14.28
N PHE A 101 -2.83 -2.86 13.19
CA PHE A 101 -4.27 -2.61 13.32
C PHE A 101 -5.00 -3.92 13.64
N GLU A 102 -5.81 -3.88 14.69
CA GLU A 102 -6.70 -4.97 15.07
C GLU A 102 -8.06 -4.80 14.37
N VAL A 103 -8.35 -5.67 13.41
CA VAL A 103 -9.63 -5.68 12.68
C VAL A 103 -10.52 -6.77 13.27
N GLN A 104 -11.60 -6.37 13.94
CA GLN A 104 -12.62 -7.29 14.40
C GLN A 104 -13.52 -7.69 13.24
N LEU A 105 -13.59 -8.99 12.96
CA LEU A 105 -14.56 -9.56 12.05
C LEU A 105 -15.70 -10.20 12.85
N LYS A 106 -16.94 -9.97 12.41
CA LYS A 106 -18.15 -10.47 13.06
C LYS A 106 -19.11 -11.02 12.02
N VAL A 107 -19.72 -12.16 12.36
CA VAL A 107 -20.89 -12.68 11.65
C VAL A 107 -22.12 -12.38 12.50
N CYS A 108 -23.08 -11.67 11.93
CA CYS A 108 -24.31 -11.25 12.59
C CYS A 108 -25.52 -11.77 11.82
N GLU A 109 -26.67 -11.85 12.50
CA GLU A 109 -27.93 -11.99 11.79
C GLU A 109 -28.22 -10.71 11.00
N PRO A 110 -28.66 -10.81 9.74
CA PRO A 110 -28.92 -9.65 8.91
C PRO A 110 -30.11 -8.90 9.49
N ARG A 111 -29.96 -7.59 9.71
CA ARG A 111 -31.05 -6.75 10.21
C ARG A 111 -31.48 -5.74 9.16
N PRO A 112 -32.78 -5.41 9.12
CA PRO A 112 -33.22 -4.24 8.37
C PRO A 112 -32.58 -2.97 8.95
N PRO A 113 -32.31 -1.95 8.12
CA PRO A 113 -31.71 -0.69 8.55
C PRO A 113 -32.70 0.13 9.37
N VAL A 114 -32.84 -0.19 10.66
CA VAL A 114 -33.64 0.60 11.62
C VAL A 114 -32.68 1.36 12.53
N LYS A 115 -32.85 2.69 12.56
CA LYS A 115 -31.92 3.71 13.09
C LYS A 115 -31.67 3.69 14.60
N SER A 116 -32.14 2.71 15.35
CA SER A 116 -32.03 2.75 16.81
C SER A 116 -32.24 1.36 17.38
N GLU A 117 -31.17 0.57 17.48
CA GLU A 117 -30.77 -0.11 18.72
C GLU A 117 -29.61 -1.09 18.51
N LEU A 118 -28.87 -1.23 19.61
CA LEU A 118 -27.54 -1.78 19.79
C LEU A 118 -27.30 -3.14 19.11
N THR A 119 -26.13 -3.26 18.50
CA THR A 119 -25.33 -4.48 18.28
C THR A 119 -26.02 -5.79 18.71
N SER A 120 -26.47 -6.62 17.75
CA SER A 120 -26.67 -8.06 18.03
C SER A 120 -25.39 -8.61 18.61
N ALA A 121 -25.53 -9.48 19.60
CA ALA A 121 -24.46 -10.42 19.91
C ALA A 121 -24.03 -11.11 18.60
N PRO A 122 -22.74 -11.07 18.22
CA PRO A 122 -22.27 -11.75 17.03
C PRO A 122 -22.50 -13.25 17.18
N ILE A 123 -22.86 -13.92 16.09
CA ILE A 123 -22.96 -15.38 16.01
C ILE A 123 -21.57 -15.99 16.20
N ALA A 124 -20.57 -15.38 15.57
CA ALA A 124 -19.16 -15.69 15.70
C ALA A 124 -18.33 -14.43 15.44
N SER A 125 -17.15 -14.35 16.04
CA SER A 125 -16.22 -13.23 15.85
C SER A 125 -14.78 -13.67 15.97
N LEU A 126 -13.88 -12.96 15.30
CA LEU A 126 -12.43 -13.09 15.46
C LEU A 126 -11.76 -11.73 15.28
N THR A 127 -10.49 -11.64 15.64
CA THR A 127 -9.66 -10.45 15.40
C THR A 127 -8.53 -10.81 14.44
N LEU A 128 -8.36 -9.99 13.41
CA LEU A 128 -7.20 -10.01 12.53
C LEU A 128 -6.19 -8.97 12.99
N GLU A 129 -4.91 -9.33 12.94
CA GLU A 129 -3.81 -8.40 13.12
C GLU A 129 -3.22 -8.04 11.76
N ARG A 130 -3.16 -6.73 11.48
CA ARG A 130 -2.66 -6.18 10.22
C ARG A 130 -1.41 -5.34 10.51
N TRP A 131 -0.25 -5.94 10.32
CA TRP A 131 1.05 -5.34 10.59
C TRP A 131 1.52 -4.45 9.45
N TYR A 132 2.25 -3.38 9.75
CA TYR A 132 2.82 -2.49 8.73
C TYR A 132 4.32 -2.69 8.53
N VAL A 133 4.90 -3.67 9.23
CA VAL A 133 6.30 -4.01 9.14
C VAL A 133 6.46 -5.52 9.34
N ALA A 134 7.28 -6.17 8.52
CA ALA A 134 7.64 -7.56 8.69
C ALA A 134 8.66 -7.75 9.83
N PRO A 135 8.66 -8.92 10.49
CA PRO A 135 9.69 -9.26 11.45
C PRO A 135 11.10 -9.10 10.87
N GLY A 136 11.99 -8.46 11.64
CA GLY A 136 13.40 -8.28 11.27
C GLY A 136 13.71 -7.04 10.43
N VAL A 137 12.72 -6.32 9.91
CA VAL A 137 12.95 -5.02 9.29
C VAL A 137 13.46 -4.05 10.34
N THR A 138 14.57 -3.37 10.04
CA THR A 138 15.20 -2.40 10.93
C THR A 138 14.75 -0.99 10.56
N ARG A 139 14.23 -0.24 11.55
CA ARG A 139 13.93 1.20 11.40
C ARG A 139 15.06 2.04 11.99
N ILE A 140 15.60 2.95 11.20
CA ILE A 140 16.64 3.90 11.59
C ILE A 140 16.09 5.31 11.42
N GLN A 141 16.08 6.09 12.51
CA GLN A 141 15.75 7.52 12.42
C GLN A 141 16.87 8.26 11.70
N VAL A 142 16.52 9.04 10.68
CA VAL A 142 17.47 9.83 9.90
C VAL A 142 17.42 11.28 10.36
N ARG A 143 18.57 11.77 10.84
CA ARG A 143 18.85 13.17 11.17
C ARG A 143 20.25 13.56 10.67
N GLU A 144 20.48 13.35 9.38
CA GLU A 144 21.76 13.63 8.73
C GLU A 144 21.73 15.01 8.08
N GLY A 145 22.58 15.94 8.52
CA GLY A 145 22.51 17.34 8.07
C GLY A 145 21.11 17.92 8.27
N ARG A 146 20.49 18.41 7.20
CA ARG A 146 19.11 18.92 7.19
C ARG A 146 18.04 17.85 6.92
N LEU A 147 18.42 16.63 6.51
CA LEU A 147 17.49 15.57 6.19
C LEU A 147 16.76 15.08 7.44
N ARG A 148 15.43 14.93 7.33
CA ARG A 148 14.60 14.31 8.37
C ARG A 148 13.76 13.19 7.77
N GLY A 149 13.86 11.99 8.34
CA GLY A 149 13.15 10.83 7.83
C GLY A 149 13.35 9.58 8.66
N ALA A 150 12.88 8.46 8.14
CA ALA A 150 13.12 7.13 8.68
C ALA A 150 13.52 6.17 7.56
N LEU A 151 14.68 5.53 7.71
CA LEU A 151 15.17 4.50 6.81
C LEU A 151 14.74 3.14 7.32
N PHE A 152 14.08 2.36 6.48
CA PHE A 152 13.70 0.98 6.75
C PHE A 152 14.58 0.05 5.93
N ILE A 153 15.19 -0.93 6.59
CA ILE A 153 16.12 -1.87 5.97
C ILE A 153 15.57 -3.30 6.16
N PRO A 154 15.41 -4.08 5.08
CA PRO A 154 15.01 -5.47 5.16
C PRO A 154 16.00 -6.31 6.00
N PRO A 155 15.56 -7.41 6.63
CA PRO A 155 16.47 -8.35 7.26
C PRO A 155 17.36 -9.04 6.22
N GLY A 156 18.58 -9.41 6.60
CA GLY A 156 19.50 -10.17 5.76
C GLY A 156 20.84 -9.50 5.48
N GLU A 157 21.72 -10.30 4.87
CA GLU A 157 23.02 -9.90 4.36
C GLU A 157 22.87 -9.37 2.93
N GLY A 158 23.73 -8.43 2.55
CA GLY A 158 23.73 -7.83 1.22
C GLY A 158 23.14 -6.42 1.17
N CYS A 159 23.05 -5.91 -0.05
CA CYS A 159 22.47 -4.63 -0.37
C CYS A 159 21.03 -4.84 -0.87
N PHE A 160 20.20 -3.81 -0.75
CA PHE A 160 18.81 -3.84 -1.20
C PHE A 160 18.54 -2.67 -2.15
N PRO A 161 17.68 -2.82 -3.18
CA PRO A 161 17.25 -1.71 -4.01
C PRO A 161 16.71 -0.54 -3.17
N GLY A 162 17.21 0.66 -3.42
CA GLY A 162 16.87 1.86 -2.67
C GLY A 162 15.60 2.55 -3.19
N VAL A 163 14.71 2.95 -2.29
CA VAL A 163 13.51 3.72 -2.62
C VAL A 163 13.40 4.94 -1.70
N ILE A 164 13.07 6.10 -2.26
CA ILE A 164 12.66 7.27 -1.46
C ILE A 164 11.14 7.37 -1.54
N ASP A 165 10.52 7.34 -0.35
CA ASP A 165 9.10 7.43 -0.14
C ASP A 165 8.71 8.85 0.27
N LEU A 166 7.99 9.57 -0.62
CA LEU A 166 7.49 10.91 -0.37
C LEU A 166 5.97 10.88 -0.19
N PHE A 167 5.52 11.25 1.00
CA PHE A 167 4.11 11.45 1.30
C PHE A 167 3.70 12.89 1.05
N GLY A 168 2.48 13.12 0.51
CA GLY A 168 2.06 14.43 0.02
C GLY A 168 1.87 15.51 1.10
N TYR A 169 1.07 16.52 0.77
CA TYR A 169 0.94 17.82 1.49
C TYR A 169 0.52 17.76 2.98
N ALA A 170 0.24 16.59 3.55
CA ALA A 170 -0.13 16.47 4.96
C ALA A 170 1.00 16.92 5.93
N GLY A 171 2.25 16.99 5.44
CA GLY A 171 3.43 17.26 6.26
C GLY A 171 3.69 16.16 7.28
N GLY A 172 4.75 16.35 8.07
CA GLY A 172 5.16 15.35 9.04
C GLY A 172 5.92 14.19 8.40
N LEU A 173 6.20 13.18 9.21
CA LEU A 173 6.77 11.91 8.76
C LEU A 173 5.68 10.84 8.72
N ILE A 174 5.53 10.18 7.56
CA ILE A 174 4.58 9.10 7.30
C ILE A 174 5.39 7.89 6.86
N GLU A 175 5.26 6.79 7.60
CA GLU A 175 6.20 5.67 7.48
C GLU A 175 5.59 4.39 6.93
N PHE A 176 4.25 4.27 6.96
CA PHE A 176 3.56 3.01 6.75
C PHE A 176 3.77 2.40 5.36
N ARG A 177 4.07 3.22 4.33
CA ARG A 177 4.38 2.72 3.00
C ARG A 177 5.83 2.28 2.90
N ALA A 178 6.76 3.10 3.38
CA ALA A 178 8.18 2.73 3.44
C ALA A 178 8.44 1.46 4.25
N SER A 179 7.74 1.27 5.37
CA SER A 179 7.88 0.06 6.20
C SER A 179 7.38 -1.21 5.49
N LEU A 180 6.27 -1.11 4.74
CA LEU A 180 5.78 -2.21 3.90
C LEU A 180 6.73 -2.49 2.72
N LEU A 181 7.25 -1.46 2.05
CA LEU A 181 8.25 -1.64 0.99
C LEU A 181 9.50 -2.37 1.50
N ALA A 182 9.99 -2.03 2.70
CA ALA A 182 11.11 -2.75 3.30
C ALA A 182 10.78 -4.19 3.72
N SER A 183 9.51 -4.46 4.03
CA SER A 183 9.03 -5.82 4.27
C SER A 183 9.09 -6.68 2.99
N HIS A 184 9.08 -6.05 1.82
CA HIS A 184 9.19 -6.67 0.50
C HIS A 184 10.58 -6.52 -0.15
N GLY A 185 11.62 -6.23 0.64
CA GLY A 185 13.01 -6.31 0.18
C GLY A 185 13.63 -5.01 -0.35
N PHE A 186 13.04 -3.84 -0.08
CA PHE A 186 13.61 -2.54 -0.47
C PHE A 186 14.24 -1.80 0.72
N ALA A 187 15.40 -1.18 0.54
CA ALA A 187 15.88 -0.17 1.48
C ALA A 187 15.08 1.13 1.26
N SER A 188 14.08 1.38 2.10
CA SER A 188 13.10 2.44 1.88
C SER A 188 13.27 3.60 2.84
N LEU A 189 13.51 4.80 2.32
CA LEU A 189 13.61 6.05 3.08
C LEU A 189 12.27 6.80 3.04
N ALA A 190 11.52 6.78 4.14
CA ALA A 190 10.44 7.74 4.36
C ALA A 190 11.05 9.12 4.64
N LEU A 191 10.84 10.07 3.73
CA LEU A 191 11.44 11.41 3.84
C LEU A 191 10.37 12.45 4.16
N ALA A 192 10.54 13.15 5.28
CA ALA A 192 9.78 14.36 5.56
C ALA A 192 10.46 15.55 4.87
N TYR A 193 9.68 16.52 4.41
CA TYR A 193 10.22 17.73 3.76
C TYR A 193 9.51 19.02 4.20
N HIS A 194 8.47 18.94 5.05
CA HIS A 194 7.90 20.05 5.80
C HIS A 194 7.05 19.53 6.98
N GLY A 195 6.73 20.40 7.94
CA GLY A 195 5.83 20.12 9.06
C GLY A 195 6.34 19.02 10.01
N TYR A 196 7.66 18.82 10.10
CA TYR A 196 8.28 17.77 10.90
C TYR A 196 9.60 18.25 11.53
N GLU A 197 9.73 18.09 12.85
CA GLU A 197 10.90 18.51 13.62
C GLU A 197 11.30 19.98 13.33
N ASP A 198 12.53 20.21 12.87
CA ASP A 198 13.12 21.51 12.53
C ASP A 198 12.98 21.88 11.05
N LEU A 199 12.23 21.11 10.27
CA LEU A 199 11.85 21.48 8.90
C LEU A 199 10.86 22.65 8.88
N PRO A 200 10.75 23.38 7.76
CA PRO A 200 9.76 24.44 7.60
C PRO A 200 8.35 23.97 7.96
N ALA A 201 7.61 24.77 8.72
CA ALA A 201 6.25 24.43 9.13
C ALA A 201 5.29 24.30 7.93
N GLU A 202 5.47 25.16 6.93
CA GLU A 202 4.67 25.22 5.71
C GLU A 202 5.56 25.06 4.46
N LEU A 203 5.00 24.46 3.42
CA LEU A 203 5.69 24.23 2.15
C LEU A 203 5.39 25.39 1.18
N ASN A 204 6.15 26.47 1.30
CA ASN A 204 6.00 27.65 0.44
C ASN A 204 6.81 27.52 -0.86
N GLU A 205 8.02 26.97 -0.77
CA GLU A 205 8.93 26.74 -1.88
C GLU A 205 9.52 25.32 -1.77
N VAL A 206 9.74 24.67 -2.91
CA VAL A 206 10.34 23.33 -2.98
C VAL A 206 11.81 23.48 -3.33
N ASP A 207 12.66 23.19 -2.35
CA ASP A 207 14.11 23.12 -2.54
C ASP A 207 14.49 21.73 -3.07
N LEU A 208 14.90 21.66 -4.34
CA LEU A 208 15.29 20.40 -4.98
C LEU A 208 16.62 19.84 -4.45
N ASP A 209 17.51 20.70 -3.94
CA ASP A 209 18.80 20.28 -3.40
C ASP A 209 18.60 19.41 -2.14
N TYR A 210 17.51 19.63 -1.39
CA TYR A 210 17.12 18.80 -0.26
C TYR A 210 16.85 17.34 -0.66
N PHE A 211 16.19 17.15 -1.80
CA PHE A 211 15.89 15.82 -2.32
C PHE A 211 17.12 15.17 -2.96
N GLU A 212 17.99 15.94 -3.60
CA GLU A 212 19.28 15.45 -4.09
C GLU A 212 20.17 14.96 -2.94
N GLU A 213 20.23 15.69 -1.83
CA GLU A 213 20.91 15.24 -0.60
C GLU A 213 20.34 13.91 -0.09
N ALA A 214 19.02 13.73 -0.11
CA ALA A 214 18.38 12.48 0.30
C ALA A 214 18.73 11.30 -0.63
N VAL A 215 18.83 11.55 -1.94
CA VAL A 215 19.29 10.57 -2.92
C VAL A 215 20.73 10.17 -2.63
N HIS A 216 21.62 11.14 -2.42
CA HIS A 216 23.02 10.85 -2.09
C HIS A 216 23.16 10.11 -0.76
N PHE A 217 22.38 10.49 0.27
CA PHE A 217 22.34 9.79 1.55
C PHE A 217 21.99 8.31 1.34
N LEU A 218 20.91 8.01 0.62
CA LEU A 218 20.48 6.64 0.41
C LEU A 218 21.49 5.84 -0.43
N LEU A 219 22.01 6.42 -1.53
CA LEU A 219 23.05 5.78 -2.35
C LEU A 219 24.38 5.60 -1.63
N SER A 220 24.65 6.40 -0.59
CA SER A 220 25.84 6.27 0.25
C SER A 220 25.74 5.13 1.26
N HIS A 221 24.52 4.68 1.57
CA HIS A 221 24.26 3.71 2.63
C HIS A 221 24.80 2.31 2.26
N PRO A 222 25.55 1.63 3.14
CA PRO A 222 26.23 0.37 2.81
C PRO A 222 25.29 -0.80 2.50
N LYS A 223 24.02 -0.71 2.93
CA LYS A 223 22.96 -1.69 2.64
C LYS A 223 22.05 -1.29 1.47
N ALA A 224 22.32 -0.20 0.77
CA ALA A 224 21.59 0.17 -0.44
C ALA A 224 22.39 -0.28 -1.67
N GLU A 225 21.73 -0.96 -2.61
CA GLU A 225 22.35 -1.37 -3.86
C GLU A 225 22.74 -0.16 -4.69
N ARG A 226 23.98 -0.20 -5.19
CA ARG A 226 24.43 0.62 -6.30
C ARG A 226 24.42 -0.31 -7.51
N GLU A 227 23.55 -0.04 -8.47
CA GLU A 227 23.63 -0.78 -9.73
C GLU A 227 24.82 -0.24 -10.52
N ASP A 228 25.94 -0.97 -10.53
CA ASP A 228 26.98 -0.83 -11.56
C ASP A 228 26.65 -1.86 -12.66
N PRO A 229 26.45 -1.44 -13.93
CA PRO A 229 26.07 -2.37 -14.99
C PRO A 229 27.20 -3.38 -15.27
N ALA A 230 26.87 -4.67 -15.27
CA ALA A 230 27.75 -5.71 -15.78
C ALA A 230 28.02 -5.47 -17.29
N PRO A 231 29.27 -5.61 -17.78
CA PRO A 231 29.56 -5.49 -19.20
C PRO A 231 28.91 -6.65 -19.96
N ALA A 232 27.92 -6.35 -20.79
CA ALA A 232 27.40 -7.30 -21.77
C ALA A 232 28.42 -7.49 -22.90
N GLU A 233 28.88 -8.72 -23.09
CA GLU A 233 29.62 -9.12 -24.29
C GLU A 233 28.70 -8.95 -25.52
N ILE A 234 29.08 -8.03 -26.41
CA ILE A 234 28.36 -7.77 -27.66
C ILE A 234 28.73 -8.87 -28.66
N GLY A 235 27.81 -9.82 -28.86
CA GLY A 235 27.80 -10.71 -30.02
C GLY A 235 27.20 -9.98 -31.23
N GLU A 236 27.99 -9.83 -32.30
CA GLU A 236 27.54 -9.29 -33.58
C GLU A 236 26.46 -10.18 -34.23
N GLY A 237 25.41 -9.59 -34.81
CA GLY A 237 24.44 -10.37 -35.58
C GLY A 237 23.21 -9.64 -36.15
N GLY A 238 23.42 -8.75 -37.13
CA GLY A 238 22.59 -8.55 -38.35
C GLY A 238 21.11 -8.08 -38.27
N PRO A 239 20.54 -7.42 -39.31
CA PRO A 239 19.37 -6.55 -39.12
C PRO A 239 18.08 -6.90 -39.92
N VAL A 240 16.95 -6.32 -39.44
CA VAL A 240 15.64 -5.93 -40.05
C VAL A 240 14.67 -7.00 -40.64
N PRO A 241 13.38 -6.72 -40.99
CA PRO A 241 12.45 -5.59 -40.64
C PRO A 241 10.97 -6.01 -40.37
N GLY A 242 10.10 -5.06 -39.99
CA GLY A 242 8.68 -5.07 -40.42
C GLY A 242 7.65 -4.50 -39.43
N ALA A 243 7.45 -3.18 -39.41
CA ALA A 243 6.27 -2.56 -38.82
C ALA A 243 5.33 -2.10 -39.93
N SER A 244 4.14 -2.71 -40.02
CA SER A 244 3.03 -2.22 -40.85
C SER A 244 1.94 -1.66 -39.96
N SER A 245 1.72 -0.35 -40.10
CA SER A 245 0.55 0.40 -39.64
C SER A 245 -0.74 -0.12 -40.27
N TYR A 246 -1.77 -0.32 -39.45
CA TYR A 246 -3.18 -0.35 -39.89
C TYR A 246 -4.05 0.39 -38.88
N ASP A 247 -4.94 1.20 -39.43
CA ASP A 247 -5.77 2.21 -38.76
C ASP A 247 -7.25 1.95 -39.13
N GLY A 248 -8.17 2.25 -38.20
CA GLY A 248 -9.63 2.33 -38.40
C GLY A 248 -10.51 1.35 -37.58
N PRO A 249 -11.83 1.63 -37.42
CA PRO A 249 -12.38 2.81 -36.72
C PRO A 249 -13.46 2.47 -35.67
N THR A 250 -13.64 3.42 -34.73
CA THR A 250 -14.83 3.79 -33.91
C THR A 250 -15.94 2.76 -33.59
N GLN A 251 -16.25 2.62 -32.29
CA GLN A 251 -17.65 2.57 -31.83
C GLN A 251 -17.82 3.20 -30.44
N ASN A 252 -18.76 4.15 -30.39
CA ASN A 252 -19.24 4.88 -29.23
C ASN A 252 -20.17 3.99 -28.39
N THR A 253 -19.93 3.86 -27.09
CA THR A 253 -20.96 3.48 -26.11
C THR A 253 -20.83 4.33 -24.87
N HIS A 254 -21.87 5.13 -24.62
CA HIS A 254 -22.10 5.89 -23.41
C HIS A 254 -22.08 4.98 -22.17
N HIS A 255 -21.14 5.22 -21.25
CA HIS A 255 -21.29 4.84 -19.85
C HIS A 255 -21.27 6.11 -18.99
N GLN A 256 -22.36 6.28 -18.25
CA GLN A 256 -22.54 7.34 -17.27
C GLN A 256 -21.47 7.19 -16.17
N HIS A 257 -20.71 8.27 -15.97
CA HIS A 257 -19.82 8.44 -14.83
C HIS A 257 -20.62 8.38 -13.53
N VAL A 258 -20.38 7.34 -12.72
CA VAL A 258 -20.61 7.40 -11.28
C VAL A 258 -19.28 7.83 -10.67
N ALA A 259 -19.21 9.10 -10.31
CA ALA A 259 -18.05 9.69 -9.66
C ALA A 259 -17.87 9.08 -8.26
N SER A 260 -16.88 8.21 -8.12
CA SER A 260 -16.29 7.85 -6.82
C SER A 260 -15.53 9.07 -6.30
N GLN A 261 -16.03 9.69 -5.22
CA GLN A 261 -15.28 10.69 -4.46
C GLN A 261 -14.31 9.97 -3.51
N ALA A 262 -13.24 9.41 -4.07
CA ALA A 262 -11.99 9.22 -3.37
C ALA A 262 -10.98 10.20 -3.99
N GLY A 263 -10.70 11.30 -3.31
CA GLY A 263 -9.73 12.28 -3.80
C GLY A 263 -8.34 11.64 -4.00
N PRO A 264 -7.55 12.09 -5.00
CA PRO A 264 -6.23 11.54 -5.23
C PRO A 264 -5.32 11.90 -4.04
N ALA A 265 -4.87 10.89 -3.30
CA ALA A 265 -3.74 11.06 -2.41
C ALA A 265 -2.47 11.13 -3.27
N ASP A 266 -2.12 12.33 -3.74
CA ASP A 266 -0.84 12.60 -4.41
C ASP A 266 0.30 12.16 -3.49
N SER A 267 0.82 10.98 -3.74
CA SER A 267 1.92 10.40 -2.99
C SER A 267 2.76 9.63 -3.99
N THR A 268 4.04 10.01 -4.07
CA THR A 268 4.94 9.59 -5.14
C THR A 268 6.03 8.72 -4.54
N VAL A 269 6.24 7.56 -5.15
CA VAL A 269 7.34 6.67 -4.81
C VAL A 269 8.39 6.83 -5.90
N PHE A 270 9.64 7.12 -5.50
CA PHE A 270 10.76 7.23 -6.44
C PHE A 270 11.63 5.98 -6.29
N LEU A 271 11.59 5.11 -7.30
CA LEU A 271 12.55 4.03 -7.43
C LEU A 271 13.88 4.62 -7.91
N LEU A 272 14.93 4.47 -7.12
CA LEU A 272 16.26 4.88 -7.55
C LEU A 272 16.88 3.75 -8.37
N ARG A 273 16.80 3.87 -9.70
CA ARG A 273 17.71 3.18 -10.62
C ARG A 273 18.88 4.11 -10.93
N ALA A 274 20.09 3.72 -10.55
CA ALA A 274 21.29 4.43 -10.96
C ALA A 274 21.58 4.10 -12.44
N ILE A 275 21.07 4.93 -13.37
CA ILE A 275 21.44 4.81 -14.78
C ILE A 275 22.65 5.70 -15.02
N GLY A 276 23.84 5.10 -15.11
CA GLY A 276 25.01 5.77 -15.67
C GLY A 276 24.83 6.01 -17.18
N PRO A 277 25.21 7.17 -17.74
CA PRO A 277 25.31 7.31 -19.19
C PRO A 277 26.43 6.39 -19.73
N PRO A 278 26.32 5.86 -20.96
CA PRO A 278 27.42 5.15 -21.59
C PRO A 278 28.57 6.13 -21.89
N ASP A 279 29.78 5.79 -21.45
CA ASP A 279 31.00 6.55 -21.71
C ASP A 279 31.39 6.39 -23.19
N GLU A 280 31.55 7.49 -23.94
CA GLU A 280 31.96 7.35 -25.34
C GLU A 280 33.45 7.02 -25.53
N HIS A 281 34.35 7.30 -24.58
CA HIS A 281 35.78 7.04 -24.75
C HIS A 281 36.45 6.77 -23.39
N GLY A 282 36.78 5.50 -23.09
CA GLY A 282 37.34 5.04 -21.82
C GLY A 282 38.65 5.72 -21.38
N LYS A 283 38.57 6.89 -20.75
CA LYS A 283 39.63 7.51 -19.92
C LYS A 283 39.05 8.29 -18.74
N ARG A 284 39.67 8.09 -17.57
CA ARG A 284 39.38 8.77 -16.29
C ARG A 284 39.32 10.30 -16.41
N LYS A 285 38.19 10.90 -16.00
CA LYS A 285 38.10 12.28 -15.48
C LYS A 285 37.25 12.28 -14.21
N GLY A 286 37.64 13.12 -13.24
CA GLY A 286 37.02 13.29 -11.92
C GLY A 286 35.60 13.89 -11.95
N PRO A 287 34.99 14.11 -10.77
CA PRO A 287 33.57 13.91 -10.55
C PRO A 287 32.73 15.08 -11.07
N ARG A 288 32.03 14.84 -12.17
CA ARG A 288 30.79 15.52 -12.54
C ARG A 288 29.93 14.52 -13.30
N THR A 289 29.21 13.66 -12.58
CA THR A 289 28.21 12.77 -13.17
C THR A 289 26.84 13.36 -12.88
N SER A 290 26.23 13.92 -13.92
CA SER A 290 24.78 14.17 -13.94
C SER A 290 24.07 12.81 -13.92
N HIS A 291 23.46 12.46 -12.80
CA HIS A 291 22.66 11.25 -12.67
C HIS A 291 21.29 11.47 -13.32
N LYS A 292 20.89 10.61 -14.26
CA LYS A 292 19.52 10.62 -14.78
C LYS A 292 18.61 9.83 -13.86
N ILE A 293 17.76 10.53 -13.12
CA ILE A 293 16.69 9.95 -12.29
C ILE A 293 15.56 9.52 -13.24
N SER A 294 15.23 8.23 -13.27
CA SER A 294 14.05 7.75 -13.99
C SER A 294 12.82 7.88 -13.09
N VAL A 295 11.82 8.65 -13.54
CA VAL A 295 10.57 8.87 -12.82
C VAL A 295 9.52 7.89 -13.36
N GLU A 296 9.17 6.88 -12.58
CA GLU A 296 8.09 5.96 -12.92
C GLU A 296 6.86 6.29 -12.06
N ARG A 297 5.87 6.99 -12.64
CA ARG A 297 4.59 7.22 -11.98
C ARG A 297 3.77 5.94 -12.03
N ASN A 298 3.60 5.27 -10.89
CA ASN A 298 2.64 4.18 -10.79
C ASN A 298 1.21 4.76 -10.76
N ARG A 299 0.56 4.85 -11.93
CA ARG A 299 -0.87 5.13 -12.01
C ARG A 299 -1.58 3.83 -11.72
N GLY A 300 -2.16 3.69 -10.52
CA GLY A 300 -3.06 2.58 -10.21
C GLY A 300 -4.19 2.51 -11.25
N PRO A 301 -4.79 1.32 -11.47
CA PRO A 301 -5.87 1.17 -12.45
C PRO A 301 -7.05 2.07 -12.05
N THR A 302 -7.48 2.88 -13.02
CA THR A 302 -8.65 3.79 -12.97
C THR A 302 -9.96 3.06 -12.91
#